data_AF-A0A562MYH0-F1
#
_entry.id   AF-A0A562MYH0-F1
#
_cell.length_a   1.000
_cell.length_b   1.000
_cell.length_c   1.000
_cell.angle_alpha   90.00
_cell.angle_beta   90.00
_cell.angle_gamma   90.00
#
_symmetry.space_group_name_H-M   'P 1'
#
loop_
_entity.id
_entity.type
_entity.pdbx_description
1 polymer ?
#
loop_
_entity_poly.entity_id
_entity_poly.type
_entity_poly.pdbx_seq_one_letter_code
_entity_poly.pdbx_strand_id
1 'polypeptide(L)'
;MENAGTGGALFRNLYRDFIKESYDLLGIEQIAEVHHEFAQIALLWTSLAELFGQIAETASFDDVQQASEIFRTIATKEKNAMEILLSLR
;
A
#
# COMPACT_ATOMS: atom_id res chain seq x y z
N MET A 1 1.02 10.79 16.94
CA MET A 1 2.29 10.29 16.35
C MET A 1 2.65 8.91 16.86
N GLU A 2 2.36 8.55 18.11
CA GLU A 2 2.72 7.23 18.67
C GLU A 2 1.92 6.04 18.12
N ASN A 3 0.71 6.24 17.57
CA ASN A 3 -0.15 5.17 17.05
C ASN A 3 -0.42 5.24 15.52
N ALA A 4 0.19 6.19 14.79
CA ALA A 4 -0.13 6.46 13.38
C ALA A 4 0.73 5.66 12.38
N GLY A 5 1.49 4.67 12.87
CA GLY A 5 2.50 3.98 12.07
C GLY A 5 3.73 4.85 11.81
N THR A 6 4.82 4.20 11.39
CA THR A 6 6.05 4.87 10.94
C THR A 6 5.72 5.92 9.86
N GLY A 7 6.61 6.88 9.61
CA GLY A 7 6.39 7.92 8.59
C GLY A 7 5.91 7.38 7.23
N GLY A 8 6.23 6.13 6.89
CA GLY A 8 5.73 5.44 5.71
C GLY A 8 4.20 5.28 5.64
N ALA A 9 3.51 5.08 6.77
CA ALA A 9 2.04 4.96 6.77
C ALA A 9 1.37 6.30 6.41
N LEU A 10 1.90 7.41 6.94
CA LEU A 10 1.45 8.75 6.59
C LEU A 10 1.66 9.04 5.09
N PHE A 11 2.85 8.77 4.56
CA PHE A 11 3.15 9.01 3.14
C PHE A 11 2.25 8.22 2.20
N ARG A 12 1.94 6.95 2.52
CA ARG A 12 1.06 6.13 1.69
C ARG A 12 -0.38 6.63 1.69
N ASN A 13 -0.90 7.03 2.86
CA ASN A 13 -2.24 7.61 2.96
C ASN A 13 -2.31 8.94 2.22
N LEU A 14 -1.31 9.81 2.39
CA LEU A 14 -1.20 11.06 1.66
C LEU A 14 -1.19 10.84 0.14
N TYR A 15 -0.39 9.89 -0.35
CA TYR A 15 -0.29 9.62 -1.78
C TYR A 15 -1.59 9.03 -2.36
N ARG A 16 -2.23 8.11 -1.63
CA ARG A 16 -3.58 7.60 -1.98
C ARG A 16 -4.57 8.76 -2.11
N ASP A 17 -4.63 9.65 -1.11
CA ASP A 17 -5.58 10.76 -1.10
C ASP A 17 -5.29 11.77 -2.22
N PHE A 18 -4.01 12.03 -2.51
CA PHE A 18 -3.61 12.82 -3.68
C PHE A 18 -4.09 12.21 -5.01
N ILE A 19 -4.00 10.89 -5.18
CA ILE A 19 -4.52 10.22 -6.40
C ILE A 19 -6.05 10.36 -6.47
N LYS A 20 -6.75 10.25 -5.33
CA LYS A 20 -8.20 10.46 -5.28
C LYS A 20 -8.58 11.87 -5.73
N GLU A 21 -7.93 12.89 -5.17
CA GLU A 21 -8.15 14.28 -5.57
C GLU A 21 -7.81 14.51 -7.05
N SER A 22 -6.76 13.87 -7.56
CA SER A 22 -6.41 13.92 -8.98
C SER A 22 -7.52 13.34 -9.87
N TYR A 23 -8.15 12.24 -9.46
CA TYR A 23 -9.31 11.69 -10.17
C TYR A 23 -10.50 12.65 -10.13
N ASP A 24 -10.79 13.24 -8.97
CA ASP A 24 -11.92 14.16 -8.81
C ASP A 24 -11.80 15.41 -9.70
N LEU A 25 -10.56 15.86 -9.95
CA LEU A 25 -10.28 16.99 -10.82
C LEU A 25 -10.26 16.63 -12.32
N LEU A 26 -9.73 15.46 -12.68
CA LEU A 26 -9.43 15.11 -14.07
C LEU A 26 -10.46 14.16 -14.70
N GLY A 27 -11.18 13.37 -13.90
CA GLY A 27 -12.17 12.39 -14.38
C GLY A 27 -11.58 11.22 -15.19
N ILE A 28 -10.27 10.98 -15.09
CA ILE A 28 -9.58 9.92 -15.84
C ILE A 28 -9.72 8.59 -15.07
N GLU A 29 -10.46 7.64 -15.63
CA GLU A 29 -10.79 6.35 -14.96
C GLU A 29 -9.57 5.55 -14.50
N GLN A 30 -8.46 5.58 -15.25
CA GLN A 30 -7.22 4.93 -14.82
C GLN A 30 -6.67 5.50 -13.49
N ILE A 31 -6.93 6.77 -13.18
CA ILE A 31 -6.54 7.36 -11.89
C ILE A 31 -7.40 6.78 -10.76
N ALA A 32 -8.70 6.54 -11.00
CA ALA A 32 -9.56 5.85 -10.02
C ALA A 32 -9.11 4.42 -9.75
N GLU A 33 -8.69 3.69 -10.79
CA GLU A 33 -8.09 2.36 -10.66
C GLU A 33 -6.84 2.40 -9.78
N VAL A 34 -5.93 3.33 -10.07
CA VAL A 34 -4.70 3.50 -9.28
C VAL A 34 -4.99 3.89 -7.83
N HIS A 35 -5.99 4.75 -7.59
CA HIS A 35 -6.42 5.07 -6.22
C HIS A 35 -6.88 3.82 -5.48
N HIS A 36 -7.67 2.96 -6.14
CA HIS A 36 -8.14 1.71 -5.55
C HIS A 36 -6.96 0.78 -5.19
N GLU A 37 -5.98 0.66 -6.09
CA GLU A 37 -4.76 -0.12 -5.82
C GLU A 37 -3.97 0.44 -4.62
N PHE A 38 -3.76 1.76 -4.55
CA PHE A 38 -3.06 2.37 -3.41
C PHE A 38 -3.83 2.29 -2.10
N ALA A 39 -5.16 2.27 -2.13
CA ALA A 39 -5.97 1.97 -0.94
C ALA A 39 -5.74 0.54 -0.43
N GLN A 40 -5.70 -0.45 -1.34
CA GLN A 40 -5.37 -1.83 -0.97
C GLN A 40 -3.93 -1.98 -0.46
N ILE A 41 -2.97 -1.32 -1.12
CA ILE A 41 -1.55 -1.31 -0.70
C ILE A 41 -1.42 -0.77 0.73
N ALA A 42 -2.14 0.30 1.08
CA ALA A 42 -2.12 0.86 2.43
C ALA A 42 -2.63 -0.13 3.49
N LEU A 43 -3.68 -0.91 3.17
CA LEU A 43 -4.18 -1.97 4.05
C LEU A 43 -3.18 -3.11 4.21
N LEU A 44 -2.57 -3.58 3.11
CA LEU A 44 -1.55 -4.64 3.15
C LEU A 44 -0.34 -4.24 3.99
N TRP A 45 0.11 -2.99 3.88
CA TRP A 45 1.17 -2.45 4.73
C TRP A 45 0.79 -2.43 6.22
N THR A 46 -0.49 -2.23 6.54
CA THR A 46 -1.00 -2.27 7.92
C THR A 46 -0.98 -3.71 8.44
N SER A 47 -1.51 -4.67 7.67
CA SER A 47 -1.47 -6.09 8.02
C SER A 47 -0.03 -6.61 8.19
N LEU A 48 0.89 -6.15 7.35
CA LEU A 48 2.31 -6.48 7.46
C LEU A 48 2.94 -5.96 8.76
N ALA A 49 2.58 -4.74 9.19
CA ALA A 49 3.07 -4.17 10.44
C ALA A 49 2.55 -4.94 11.67
N GLU A 50 1.29 -5.37 11.64
CA GLU A 50 0.69 -6.24 12.67
C GLU A 50 1.40 -7.60 12.72
N LEU A 51 1.67 -8.19 11.56
CA LEU A 51 2.37 -9.46 11.43
C LEU A 51 3.81 -9.37 11.95
N PHE A 52 4.50 -8.24 11.74
CA PHE A 52 5.80 -8.00 12.36
C PHE A 52 5.74 -7.95 13.89
N GLY A 53 4.66 -7.42 14.46
CA GLY A 53 4.40 -7.49 15.90
C GLY A 53 4.33 -8.94 16.39
N GLN A 54 3.57 -9.79 15.67
CA GLN A 54 3.46 -11.22 15.98
C GLN A 54 4.80 -11.94 15.85
N ILE A 55 5.54 -11.73 14.76
CA ILE A 55 6.88 -12.32 14.55
C ILE A 55 7.84 -11.95 15.68
N ALA A 56 7.79 -10.70 16.17
CA ALA A 56 8.65 -10.24 17.25
C ALA A 56 8.36 -10.97 18.57
N GLU A 57 7.12 -11.42 18.80
CA GLU A 57 6.72 -12.16 20.00
C GLU A 57 6.92 -13.67 19.88
N THR A 58 6.63 -14.24 18.70
CA THR A 58 6.53 -15.71 18.53
C THR A 58 7.74 -16.32 17.84
N ALA A 59 8.52 -15.54 17.10
CA ALA A 59 9.54 -16.01 16.16
C ALA A 59 9.02 -17.10 15.19
N SER A 60 7.72 -17.11 14.89
CA SER A 60 7.05 -18.08 14.02
C SER A 60 7.60 -18.00 12.59
N PHE A 61 8.05 -19.13 12.06
CA PHE A 61 8.51 -19.22 10.67
C PHE A 61 7.35 -19.02 9.67
N ASP A 62 6.16 -19.52 10.00
CA ASP A 62 4.98 -19.39 9.16
C ASP A 62 4.58 -17.91 9.01
N ASP A 63 4.66 -17.14 10.09
CA ASP A 63 4.37 -15.70 10.08
C ASP A 63 5.41 -14.95 9.22
N VAL A 64 6.69 -15.34 9.28
CA VAL A 64 7.75 -14.78 8.42
C VAL A 64 7.50 -15.10 6.95
N GLN A 65 7.06 -16.33 6.64
CA GLN A 65 6.71 -16.71 5.27
C GLN A 65 5.52 -15.89 4.75
N GLN A 66 4.47 -15.74 5.57
CA GLN A 66 3.32 -14.92 5.24
C GLN A 66 3.71 -13.45 5.01
N ALA A 67 4.61 -12.89 5.83
CA ALA A 67 5.12 -11.54 5.64
C ALA A 67 5.84 -11.40 4.29
N SER A 68 6.64 -12.39 3.90
CA SER A 68 7.32 -12.42 2.60
C SER A 68 6.35 -12.43 1.42
N GLU A 69 5.26 -13.17 1.52
CA GLU A 69 4.20 -13.21 0.50
C GLU A 69 3.51 -11.85 0.37
N ILE A 70 3.14 -11.24 1.50
CA ILE A 70 2.54 -9.89 1.52
C ILE A 70 3.47 -8.86 0.89
N PHE A 71 4.78 -8.90 1.19
CA PHE A 71 5.76 -8.00 0.56
C PHE A 71 5.79 -8.13 -0.96
N ARG A 72 5.76 -9.36 -1.48
CA ARG A 72 5.73 -9.58 -2.93
C ARG A 72 4.47 -9.01 -3.55
N THR A 73 3.32 -9.23 -2.91
CA THR A 73 2.04 -8.66 -3.36
C THR A 73 2.07 -7.15 -3.39
N ILE A 74 2.58 -6.51 -2.32
CA ILE A 74 2.75 -5.05 -2.26
C ILE A 74 3.62 -4.57 -3.41
N ALA A 75 4.81 -5.16 -3.60
CA ALA A 75 5.76 -4.74 -4.64
C ALA A 75 5.16 -4.86 -6.05
N THR A 76 4.43 -5.96 -6.34
CA THR A 76 3.74 -6.13 -7.63
C THR A 76 2.65 -5.10 -7.83
N LYS A 77 1.81 -4.85 -6.81
CA LYS A 77 0.73 -3.86 -6.90
C LYS A 77 1.27 -2.44 -7.10
N GLU A 78 2.26 -2.05 -6.30
CA GLU A 78 2.91 -0.73 -6.40
C GLU A 78 3.50 -0.53 -7.81
N LYS A 79 4.21 -1.54 -8.33
CA LYS A 79 4.76 -1.48 -9.69
C LYS A 79 3.66 -1.31 -10.74
N ASN A 80 2.63 -2.15 -10.72
CA ASN A 80 1.56 -2.11 -11.72
C ASN A 80 0.80 -0.78 -11.69
N ALA A 81 0.49 -0.29 -10.48
CA ALA A 81 -0.19 1.01 -10.29
C ALA A 81 0.64 2.16 -10.87
N MET A 82 1.96 2.16 -10.65
CA MET A 82 2.86 3.17 -11.23
C MET A 82 2.98 3.04 -12.76
N GLU A 83 2.96 1.83 -13.31
CA GLU A 83 2.96 1.61 -14.76
C GLU A 83 1.68 2.14 -15.42
N ILE A 84 0.51 2.01 -14.76
CA ILE A 84 -0.74 2.62 -15.21
C ILE A 84 -0.59 4.15 -15.26
N LEU A 85 -0.08 4.77 -14.20
CA LEU A 85 0.14 6.23 -14.17
C LEU A 85 1.11 6.70 -15.27
N LEU A 86 2.19 5.95 -15.53
CA LEU A 86 3.14 6.26 -16.60
C LEU A 86 2.53 6.16 -18.00
N SER A 87 1.46 5.38 -18.17
CA SER A 87 0.76 5.22 -19.44
C SER A 87 -0.23 6.35 -19.75
N LEU A 88 -0.54 7.21 -18.76
CA LEU A 88 -1.38 8.39 -18.94
C LEU A 88 -0.67 9.37 -19.90
N ARG A 89 -1.38 9.79 -20.94
CA ARG A 89 -0.88 10.73 -21.96
C ARG A 89 -1.52 12.09 -21.82
#